data_AF-A0A7L3UHH2-F1
#
_entry.id   AF-A0A7L3UHH2-F1
#
_cell.length_a   1.000
_cell.length_b   1.000
_cell.length_c   1.000
_cell.angle_alpha   90.00
_cell.angle_beta   90.00
_cell.angle_gamma   90.00
#
_symmetry.space_group_name_H-M   'P 1'
#
loop_
_entity.id
_entity.type
_entity.pdbx_description
1 polymer ?
#
loop_
_entity_poly.entity_id
_entity_poly.type
_entity_poly.pdbx_seq_one_letter_code
_entity_poly.pdbx_strand_id
1 'polypeptide(L)'
;RCIQLKKLVDENTNALHDLKKADEPAPVGNYNQRKEEEEKLLLKLSQQLQKLVLVLDQNNVPTHYAADEEHQKDPQTEDEEEDESEDEESTEEEDSEEADDDEEDKLLDDPNVKECIAVGNFNAQQEGDLTFMKGEVLLIHDKKADGWWVAENSKGERGLVPRTYLVVHNEEEENQEQSGEHIEVVDETVDGTEIKKRTGSHWSAVRRAITENDTVEVLATIGAVPAGFRLSTLFQLLEEGNQFRASYFLQPELTPSQLAFKDLVWNSEKNTIYPRPTRVSLIVTLCSCKMIPLPGASIQVLSRHVRLCLFDGNRVLSNIHTVRATWQPKNPQSWTFSPRVTGILPNLLDGDCFVRSNSLYSDIGILFELGITYIRNSTGERGELSCGWAFLKLFTSDGMPVPSKMYELLLNGGTPYERGIEVDPSISRRAGSGVFHQFITLKKQPVLVVKLRSLSVQSKDILNLLPETLIGSMCCIHLLIFYRQILGDALLKDRISMQSTDLISNPILATFPQLMDQPDLMDALRSAWADRERTLKRSEKRDREFLKSLFVLVYHDSVFPLLQSTLLPEYKWAEEESEASRWKVIADFLKKSRENDGALQYLLSSETTHKPFDISELAYDFLGEVRENDPGV
;
A
#
# COMPACT_ATOMS: atom_id res chain seq x y z
N ARG A 1 18.19 -8.23 -23.07
CA ARG A 1 17.85 -6.89 -22.50
C ARG A 1 17.26 -5.90 -23.53
N CYS A 2 17.90 -5.62 -24.67
CA CYS A 2 17.43 -4.59 -25.63
C CYS A 2 16.00 -4.79 -26.15
N ILE A 3 15.57 -6.04 -26.37
CA ILE A 3 14.20 -6.37 -26.78
C ILE A 3 13.19 -6.01 -25.67
N GLN A 4 13.53 -6.24 -24.40
CA GLN A 4 12.69 -5.86 -23.26
C GLN A 4 12.59 -4.34 -23.14
N LEU A 5 13.72 -3.62 -23.26
CA LEU A 5 13.72 -2.16 -23.27
C LEU A 5 12.90 -1.60 -24.43
N LYS A 6 12.99 -2.22 -25.61
CA LYS A 6 12.17 -1.83 -26.76
C LYS A 6 10.67 -2.03 -26.48
N LYS A 7 10.30 -3.14 -25.87
CA LYS A 7 8.92 -3.39 -25.43
C LYS A 7 8.44 -2.29 -24.47
N LEU A 8 9.25 -1.89 -23.49
CA LEU A 8 8.93 -0.79 -22.58
C LEU A 8 8.78 0.55 -23.31
N VAL A 9 9.64 0.85 -24.29
CA VAL A 9 9.51 2.05 -25.13
C VAL A 9 8.20 2.03 -25.92
N ASP A 10 7.83 0.88 -26.49
CA ASP A 10 6.59 0.73 -27.24
C ASP A 10 5.36 0.86 -26.31
N GLU A 11 5.40 0.30 -25.11
CA GLU A 11 4.39 0.46 -24.05
C GLU A 11 4.23 1.94 -23.65
N ASN A 12 5.34 2.65 -23.40
CA ASN A 12 5.34 4.08 -23.09
C ASN A 12 4.82 4.94 -24.27
N THR A 13 5.12 4.55 -25.51
CA THR A 13 4.62 5.25 -26.71
C THR A 13 3.11 5.13 -26.81
N ASN A 14 2.55 3.94 -26.54
CA ASN A 14 1.11 3.74 -26.48
C ASN A 14 0.47 4.56 -25.36
N ALA A 15 1.05 4.54 -24.16
CA ALA A 15 0.56 5.33 -23.04
C ALA A 15 0.56 6.83 -23.37
N LEU A 16 1.65 7.34 -23.96
CA LEU A 16 1.77 8.73 -24.41
C LEU A 16 0.67 9.09 -25.41
N HIS A 17 0.37 8.24 -26.39
CA HIS A 17 -0.68 8.48 -27.36
C HIS A 17 -2.06 8.61 -26.71
N ASP A 18 -2.35 7.80 -25.70
CA ASP A 18 -3.62 7.80 -24.97
C ASP A 18 -3.83 9.05 -24.11
N LEU A 19 -2.76 9.77 -23.72
CA LEU A 19 -2.84 10.96 -22.89
C LEU A 19 -3.63 12.10 -23.57
N LYS A 20 -4.67 12.63 -22.91
CA LYS A 20 -5.42 13.80 -23.40
C LYS A 20 -5.27 14.96 -22.43
N LYS A 21 -5.11 16.16 -22.99
CA LYS A 21 -5.10 17.41 -22.21
C LYS A 21 -6.35 17.61 -21.34
N ALA A 22 -7.49 17.01 -21.74
CA ALA A 22 -8.73 17.07 -20.99
C ALA A 22 -8.72 16.24 -19.69
N ASP A 23 -7.76 15.32 -19.55
CA ASP A 23 -7.60 14.49 -18.35
C ASP A 23 -6.84 15.23 -17.23
N GLU A 24 -6.29 16.41 -17.55
CA GLU A 24 -5.58 17.26 -16.60
C GLU A 24 -6.56 18.18 -15.83
N PRO A 25 -6.64 18.09 -14.49
CA PRO A 25 -7.57 18.88 -13.68
C PRO A 25 -7.11 20.34 -13.52
N ALA A 26 -5.83 20.62 -13.79
CA ALA A 26 -5.25 21.96 -13.80
C ALA A 26 -4.57 22.21 -15.16
N PRO A 27 -4.53 23.47 -15.65
CA PRO A 27 -3.86 23.78 -16.90
C PRO A 27 -2.37 23.44 -16.83
N VAL A 28 -1.94 22.47 -17.64
CA VAL A 28 -0.52 22.16 -17.85
C VAL A 28 0.01 23.04 -18.99
N GLY A 29 0.99 23.88 -18.67
CA GLY A 29 1.67 24.74 -19.64
C GLY A 29 2.42 23.91 -20.69
N ASN A 30 2.34 24.32 -21.97
CA ASN A 30 3.02 23.66 -23.09
C ASN A 30 2.73 22.16 -23.24
N TYR A 31 1.59 21.66 -22.74
CA TYR A 31 1.24 20.23 -22.75
C TYR A 31 1.46 19.54 -24.11
N ASN A 32 0.93 20.13 -25.20
CA ASN A 32 1.05 19.52 -26.53
C ASN A 32 2.50 19.48 -27.03
N GLN A 33 3.26 20.54 -26.75
CA GLN A 33 4.67 20.62 -27.13
C GLN A 33 5.48 19.55 -26.38
N ARG A 34 5.25 19.39 -25.07
CA ARG A 34 5.92 18.36 -24.27
C ARG A 34 5.57 16.95 -24.73
N LYS A 35 4.30 16.71 -25.03
CA LYS A 35 3.85 15.43 -25.59
C LYS A 35 4.58 15.11 -26.90
N GLU A 36 4.78 16.10 -27.77
CA GLU A 36 5.54 15.95 -29.02
C GLU A 36 7.04 15.74 -28.78
N GLU A 37 7.64 16.43 -27.80
CA GLU A 37 9.04 16.25 -27.41
C GLU A 37 9.29 14.83 -26.87
N GLU A 38 8.40 14.31 -26.02
CA GLU A 38 8.47 12.94 -25.49
C GLU A 38 8.29 11.89 -26.60
N GLU A 39 7.37 12.14 -27.54
CA GLU A 39 7.17 11.26 -28.70
C GLU A 39 8.46 11.15 -29.56
N LYS A 40 9.14 12.28 -29.78
CA LYS A 40 10.44 12.30 -30.47
C LYS A 40 11.53 11.55 -29.70
N LEU A 41 11.55 11.67 -28.37
CA LEU A 41 12.49 10.97 -27.51
C LEU A 41 12.29 9.44 -27.59
N LEU A 42 11.05 8.97 -27.42
CA LEU A 42 10.71 7.55 -27.52
C LEU A 42 11.02 6.98 -28.91
N LEU A 43 10.74 7.73 -29.97
CA LEU A 43 11.11 7.34 -31.34
C LEU A 43 12.63 7.18 -31.49
N LYS A 44 13.41 8.13 -30.97
CA LYS A 44 14.88 8.08 -30.99
C LYS A 44 15.41 6.86 -30.22
N LEU A 45 14.88 6.60 -29.03
CA LEU A 45 15.23 5.43 -28.22
C LEU A 45 14.89 4.12 -28.94
N SER A 46 13.71 4.03 -29.55
CA SER A 46 13.27 2.85 -30.29
C SER A 46 14.21 2.55 -31.48
N GLN A 47 14.66 3.59 -32.19
CA GLN A 47 15.63 3.47 -33.29
C GLN A 47 17.03 3.08 -32.79
N GLN A 48 17.51 3.67 -31.68
CA GLN A 48 18.80 3.31 -31.09
C GLN A 48 18.82 1.85 -30.62
N LEU A 49 17.76 1.39 -29.96
CA LEU A 49 17.61 0.00 -29.54
C LEU A 49 17.56 -0.97 -30.73
N GLN A 50 16.86 -0.61 -31.82
CA GLN A 50 16.85 -1.41 -33.04
C GLN A 50 18.25 -1.54 -33.67
N LYS A 51 18.99 -0.43 -33.76
CA LYS A 51 20.36 -0.44 -34.28
C LYS A 51 21.27 -1.32 -33.40
N LEU A 52 21.13 -1.21 -32.08
CA LEU A 52 21.95 -1.98 -31.14
C LEU A 52 21.67 -3.48 -31.24
N VAL A 53 20.40 -3.88 -31.41
CA VAL A 53 20.02 -5.28 -31.67
C VAL A 53 20.68 -5.78 -32.96
N LEU A 54 20.64 -5.00 -34.05
CA LEU A 54 21.26 -5.39 -35.32
C LEU A 54 22.79 -5.57 -35.21
N VAL A 55 23.47 -4.71 -34.46
CA VAL A 55 24.93 -4.81 -34.24
C VAL A 55 25.27 -6.04 -33.41
N LEU A 56 24.51 -6.31 -32.34
CA LEU A 56 24.72 -7.48 -31.51
C LEU A 56 24.43 -8.79 -32.28
N ASP A 57 23.44 -8.80 -33.16
CA ASP A 57 23.13 -9.95 -34.03
C ASP A 57 24.22 -10.18 -35.08
N GLN A 58 24.83 -9.13 -35.63
CA GLN A 58 25.93 -9.24 -36.61
C GLN A 58 27.24 -9.75 -36.00
N ASN A 59 27.49 -9.45 -34.73
CA ASN A 59 28.68 -9.91 -34.01
C ASN A 59 28.59 -11.38 -33.55
N ASN A 60 27.45 -12.05 -33.74
CA ASN A 60 27.22 -13.45 -33.40
C ASN A 60 27.42 -14.44 -34.57
N VAL A 61 28.02 -14.01 -35.69
CA VAL A 61 28.36 -14.90 -36.81
C VAL A 61 29.82 -15.36 -36.72
N PRO A 62 30.14 -16.67 -36.63
CA PRO A 62 31.51 -17.15 -36.62
C PRO A 62 32.09 -17.11 -38.05
N THR A 63 32.96 -16.15 -38.33
CA THR A 63 33.65 -16.05 -39.62
C THR A 63 34.77 -17.09 -39.69
N HIS A 64 34.46 -18.27 -40.23
CA HIS A 64 35.46 -19.17 -40.81
C HIS A 64 35.65 -18.76 -42.27
N TYR A 65 36.85 -18.34 -42.70
CA TYR A 65 37.51 -18.75 -43.96
C TYR A 65 38.92 -18.16 -44.07
N ALA A 66 39.88 -19.09 -44.03
CA ALA A 66 41.18 -19.23 -44.69
C ALA A 66 42.00 -18.00 -45.17
N ALA A 67 43.28 -18.07 -44.82
CA ALA A 67 44.42 -17.32 -45.33
C ALA A 67 44.70 -17.54 -46.84
N ASP A 68 45.21 -16.53 -47.55
CA ASP A 68 46.65 -16.37 -47.86
C ASP A 68 46.91 -15.25 -48.90
N GLU A 69 47.98 -14.47 -48.66
CA GLU A 69 48.87 -13.74 -49.60
C GLU A 69 48.27 -12.64 -50.51
N GLU A 70 48.90 -11.52 -50.90
CA GLU A 70 50.31 -11.13 -51.04
C GLU A 70 50.40 -9.57 -51.24
N HIS A 71 51.46 -8.95 -50.70
CA HIS A 71 52.25 -7.82 -51.26
C HIS A 71 51.65 -6.42 -51.63
N GLN A 72 52.24 -5.43 -50.93
CA GLN A 72 52.87 -4.18 -51.41
C GLN A 72 52.07 -2.89 -51.73
N LYS A 73 52.61 -1.80 -51.12
CA LYS A 73 52.76 -0.39 -51.55
C LYS A 73 51.73 0.66 -51.07
N ASP A 74 52.18 1.43 -50.08
CA ASP A 74 52.07 2.90 -49.98
C ASP A 74 52.70 3.63 -51.20
N PRO A 75 52.56 4.98 -51.38
CA PRO A 75 51.97 6.01 -50.50
C PRO A 75 51.13 7.10 -51.26
N GLN A 76 50.80 8.18 -50.54
CA GLN A 76 50.55 9.57 -51.02
C GLN A 76 49.10 9.90 -51.43
N THR A 77 48.53 11.08 -51.19
CA THR A 77 48.88 12.33 -50.47
C THR A 77 47.58 13.19 -50.49
N GLU A 78 47.63 14.32 -49.78
CA GLU A 78 46.86 15.55 -50.05
C GLU A 78 45.40 15.56 -49.56
N ASP A 79 44.90 16.54 -48.81
CA ASP A 79 45.38 17.81 -48.24
C ASP A 79 44.33 18.13 -47.15
N GLU A 80 44.71 18.52 -45.92
CA GLU A 80 44.96 19.92 -45.51
C GLU A 80 43.82 20.87 -45.95
N GLU A 81 42.98 21.28 -44.99
CA GLU A 81 43.00 22.62 -44.35
C GLU A 81 42.16 22.48 -43.06
N GLU A 82 42.69 22.58 -41.83
CA GLU A 82 43.27 23.77 -41.15
C GLU A 82 42.24 24.92 -41.18
N ASP A 83 41.80 25.58 -40.12
CA ASP A 83 42.37 25.95 -38.82
C ASP A 83 41.26 26.81 -38.16
N GLU A 84 41.19 27.18 -36.89
CA GLU A 84 42.01 27.12 -35.67
C GLU A 84 41.05 27.61 -34.57
N SER A 85 41.00 26.96 -33.39
CA SER A 85 41.68 27.40 -32.15
C SER A 85 40.94 28.58 -31.48
N GLU A 86 40.66 28.64 -30.17
CA GLU A 86 41.46 28.50 -28.95
C GLU A 86 40.40 28.67 -27.80
N ASP A 87 40.45 28.14 -26.58
CA ASP A 87 41.54 27.64 -25.75
C ASP A 87 41.02 26.96 -24.47
N GLU A 88 41.84 26.01 -23.97
CA GLU A 88 42.27 25.73 -22.58
C GLU A 88 41.23 25.57 -21.43
N GLU A 89 41.33 24.65 -20.47
CA GLU A 89 42.39 23.72 -20.04
C GLU A 89 41.81 22.68 -19.03
N SER A 90 42.50 21.52 -18.92
CA SER A 90 42.75 20.59 -17.78
C SER A 90 41.74 20.44 -16.62
N THR A 91 41.35 19.25 -16.12
CA THR A 91 42.15 18.18 -15.47
C THR A 91 41.38 16.84 -15.30
N GLU A 92 42.17 15.81 -14.99
CA GLU A 92 42.03 14.35 -14.94
C GLU A 92 41.04 13.69 -13.94
N GLU A 93 40.59 12.48 -14.35
CA GLU A 93 40.36 11.18 -13.66
C GLU A 93 39.37 11.05 -12.49
N GLU A 94 38.29 10.29 -12.69
CA GLU A 94 38.03 8.88 -12.29
C GLU A 94 37.57 8.72 -10.83
N ASP A 95 36.28 8.39 -10.64
CA ASP A 95 35.84 7.18 -9.92
C ASP A 95 34.30 7.06 -10.07
N SER A 96 33.83 5.97 -10.67
CA SER A 96 32.40 5.61 -10.71
C SER A 96 32.26 4.17 -10.26
N GLU A 97 31.81 3.99 -9.02
CA GLU A 97 31.41 2.71 -8.46
C GLU A 97 30.08 2.28 -9.12
N GLU A 98 30.17 1.32 -10.04
CA GLU A 98 29.06 0.45 -10.43
C GLU A 98 29.03 -0.72 -9.44
N ALA A 99 27.96 -0.85 -8.67
CA ALA A 99 27.72 -1.98 -7.78
C ALA A 99 26.33 -2.58 -8.06
N ASP A 100 26.28 -3.91 -7.98
CA ASP A 100 25.12 -4.81 -7.89
C ASP A 100 24.61 -5.54 -9.16
N ASP A 101 25.51 -6.10 -9.97
CA ASP A 101 25.20 -7.25 -10.86
C ASP A 101 26.11 -8.50 -10.64
N ASP A 102 27.06 -8.45 -9.68
CA ASP A 102 28.14 -9.44 -9.52
C ASP A 102 27.87 -10.63 -8.57
N GLU A 103 26.73 -10.68 -7.86
CA GLU A 103 26.48 -11.72 -6.84
C GLU A 103 25.88 -13.02 -7.40
N GLU A 104 24.99 -12.97 -8.40
CA GLU A 104 24.39 -14.18 -9.00
C GLU A 104 25.39 -14.98 -9.86
N ASP A 105 26.30 -14.29 -10.55
CA ASP A 105 27.28 -14.94 -11.42
C ASP A 105 28.33 -15.76 -10.64
N LYS A 106 28.61 -15.40 -9.38
CA LYS A 106 29.56 -16.13 -8.52
C LYS A 106 29.02 -17.49 -8.03
N LEU A 107 27.70 -17.69 -7.98
CA LEU A 107 27.08 -18.93 -7.49
C LEU A 107 27.13 -20.06 -8.51
N LEU A 108 27.11 -19.73 -9.80
CA LEU A 108 27.18 -20.70 -10.91
C LEU A 108 28.56 -21.36 -11.04
N ASP A 109 29.62 -20.73 -10.52
CA ASP A 109 30.99 -21.26 -10.51
C ASP A 109 31.27 -22.26 -9.37
N ASP A 110 30.32 -22.48 -8.45
CA ASP A 110 30.49 -23.47 -7.39
C ASP A 110 30.51 -24.90 -7.99
N PRO A 111 31.55 -25.72 -7.72
CA PRO A 111 31.63 -27.09 -8.19
C PRO A 111 30.53 -28.03 -7.64
N ASN A 112 29.77 -27.61 -6.62
CA ASN A 112 28.68 -28.39 -6.02
C ASN A 112 27.33 -28.18 -6.69
N VAL A 113 27.16 -27.16 -7.56
CA VAL A 113 25.90 -26.94 -8.29
C VAL A 113 25.76 -28.00 -9.38
N LYS A 114 24.74 -28.85 -9.23
CA LYS A 114 24.42 -29.93 -10.17
C LYS A 114 23.12 -29.69 -10.94
N GLU A 115 22.21 -28.88 -10.42
CA GLU A 115 20.90 -28.64 -11.03
C GLU A 115 20.71 -27.14 -11.24
N CYS A 116 20.35 -26.77 -12.47
CA CYS A 116 20.11 -25.38 -12.89
C CYS A 116 18.75 -25.29 -13.57
N ILE A 117 18.08 -24.13 -13.47
CA ILE A 117 16.84 -23.84 -14.20
C ILE A 117 17.18 -23.01 -15.43
N ALA A 118 16.61 -23.39 -16.57
CA ALA A 118 16.70 -22.60 -17.78
C ALA A 118 15.91 -21.28 -17.65
N VAL A 119 16.56 -20.13 -17.74
CA VAL A 119 15.87 -18.82 -17.67
C VAL A 119 15.31 -18.33 -19.02
N GLY A 120 15.60 -19.07 -20.10
CA GLY A 120 15.12 -18.78 -21.46
C GLY A 120 14.96 -20.05 -22.30
N ASN A 121 14.20 -19.95 -23.40
CA ASN A 121 14.12 -21.02 -24.39
C ASN A 121 15.41 -21.02 -25.23
N PHE A 122 15.97 -22.20 -25.48
CA PHE A 122 17.13 -22.37 -26.34
C PHE A 122 16.87 -23.50 -27.34
N ASN A 123 16.95 -23.17 -28.64
CA ASN A 123 16.84 -24.15 -29.72
C ASN A 123 18.26 -24.54 -30.17
N ALA A 124 18.54 -25.84 -30.24
CA ALA A 124 19.82 -26.37 -30.68
C ALA A 124 20.21 -25.77 -32.05
N GLN A 125 21.39 -25.15 -32.12
CA GLN A 125 21.87 -24.48 -33.33
C GLN A 125 22.90 -25.34 -34.07
N GLN A 126 23.58 -26.25 -33.37
CA GLN A 126 24.57 -27.18 -33.91
C GLN A 126 24.34 -28.63 -33.45
N GLU A 127 24.94 -29.58 -34.17
CA GLU A 127 24.89 -30.99 -33.82
C GLU A 127 25.68 -31.25 -32.53
N GLY A 128 24.97 -31.53 -31.44
CA GLY A 128 25.54 -31.67 -30.09
C GLY A 128 24.95 -30.70 -29.06
N ASP A 129 24.19 -29.69 -29.48
CA ASP A 129 23.46 -28.79 -28.60
C ASP A 129 22.19 -29.44 -28.03
N LEU A 130 21.83 -29.11 -26.79
CA LEU A 130 20.58 -29.55 -26.19
C LEU A 130 19.51 -28.47 -26.40
N THR A 131 18.35 -28.84 -26.95
CA THR A 131 17.18 -27.94 -26.99
C THR A 131 16.44 -28.01 -25.66
N PHE A 132 16.15 -26.86 -25.05
CA PHE A 132 15.45 -26.76 -23.77
C PHE A 132 14.53 -25.53 -23.71
N MET A 133 13.51 -25.58 -22.85
CA MET A 133 12.58 -24.44 -22.66
C MET A 133 12.83 -23.71 -21.34
N LYS A 134 12.41 -22.45 -21.27
CA LYS A 134 12.42 -21.66 -20.05
C LYS A 134 11.63 -22.39 -18.95
N GLY A 135 12.21 -22.47 -17.76
CA GLY A 135 11.70 -23.20 -16.60
C GLY A 135 12.09 -24.68 -16.56
N GLU A 136 12.82 -25.19 -17.56
CA GLU A 136 13.28 -26.58 -17.56
C GLU A 136 14.49 -26.76 -16.63
N VAL A 137 14.41 -27.74 -15.73
CA VAL A 137 15.52 -28.12 -14.84
C VAL A 137 16.49 -28.99 -15.63
N LEU A 138 17.76 -28.60 -15.61
CA LEU A 138 18.86 -29.21 -16.35
C LEU A 138 19.93 -29.70 -15.36
N LEU A 139 20.31 -30.96 -15.49
CA LEU A 139 21.37 -31.58 -14.68
C LEU A 139 22.72 -31.34 -15.35
N ILE A 140 23.60 -30.58 -14.71
CA ILE A 140 24.93 -30.22 -15.22
C ILE A 140 25.93 -31.33 -14.93
N HIS A 141 26.49 -31.92 -15.98
CA HIS A 141 27.49 -32.99 -15.92
C HIS A 141 28.93 -32.48 -16.06
N ASP A 142 29.15 -31.46 -16.88
CA ASP A 142 30.49 -30.91 -17.12
C ASP A 142 30.43 -29.40 -17.37
N LYS A 143 31.30 -28.64 -16.69
CA LYS A 143 31.40 -27.17 -16.78
C LYS A 143 32.68 -26.79 -17.51
N LYS A 144 32.58 -26.47 -18.80
CA LYS A 144 33.73 -25.99 -19.58
C LYS A 144 33.94 -24.49 -19.39
N ALA A 145 35.20 -24.06 -19.46
CA ALA A 145 35.60 -22.67 -19.27
C ALA A 145 35.23 -21.75 -20.45
N ASP A 146 34.75 -22.31 -21.56
CA ASP A 146 34.29 -21.57 -22.75
C ASP A 146 32.82 -21.10 -22.63
N GLY A 147 32.16 -21.36 -21.49
CA GLY A 147 30.77 -20.97 -21.23
C GLY A 147 29.72 -21.96 -21.74
N TRP A 148 30.14 -23.11 -22.30
CA TRP A 148 29.24 -24.17 -22.78
C TRP A 148 29.32 -25.41 -21.89
N TRP A 149 28.22 -25.72 -21.21
CA TRP A 149 28.16 -26.82 -20.25
C TRP A 149 27.46 -28.04 -20.84
N VAL A 150 27.86 -29.24 -20.42
CA VAL A 150 27.15 -30.47 -20.81
C VAL A 150 26.04 -30.68 -19.79
N ALA A 151 24.79 -30.63 -20.25
CA ALA A 151 23.61 -30.83 -19.41
C ALA A 151 22.74 -31.97 -19.92
N GLU A 152 21.91 -32.52 -19.04
CA GLU A 152 20.88 -33.51 -19.34
C GLU A 152 19.51 -32.95 -18.99
N ASN A 153 18.56 -33.03 -19.92
CA ASN A 153 17.18 -32.60 -19.68
C ASN A 153 16.33 -33.70 -19.01
N SER A 154 15.11 -33.35 -18.62
CA SER A 154 14.13 -34.27 -18.02
C SER A 154 13.76 -35.48 -18.91
N LYS A 155 14.07 -35.43 -20.21
CA LYS A 155 13.85 -36.51 -21.19
C LYS A 155 15.06 -37.45 -21.33
N GLY A 156 16.15 -37.19 -20.59
CA GLY A 156 17.39 -37.96 -20.65
C GLY A 156 18.28 -37.64 -21.85
N GLU A 157 17.99 -36.55 -22.56
CA GLU A 157 18.79 -36.10 -23.70
C GLU A 157 19.95 -35.24 -23.19
N ARG A 158 21.16 -35.52 -23.68
CA ARG A 158 22.39 -34.81 -23.29
C ARG A 158 22.92 -33.96 -24.44
N GLY A 159 23.35 -32.76 -24.12
CA GLY A 159 23.99 -31.87 -25.08
C GLY A 159 24.58 -30.63 -24.43
N LEU A 160 25.17 -29.77 -25.25
CA LEU A 160 25.75 -28.51 -24.83
C LEU A 160 24.66 -27.46 -24.60
N VAL A 161 24.79 -26.73 -23.49
CA VAL A 161 23.92 -25.62 -23.11
C VAL A 161 24.76 -24.40 -22.73
N PRO A 162 24.36 -23.19 -23.13
CA PRO A 162 25.08 -21.98 -22.74
C PRO A 162 24.81 -21.64 -21.27
N ARG A 163 25.87 -21.38 -20.49
CA ARG A 163 25.77 -20.97 -19.07
C ARG A 163 24.83 -19.78 -18.87
N THR A 164 24.83 -18.82 -19.79
CA THR A 164 24.04 -17.57 -19.71
C THR A 164 22.52 -17.79 -19.74
N TYR A 165 22.07 -19.02 -20.00
CA TYR A 165 20.66 -19.40 -19.98
C TYR A 165 20.30 -20.19 -18.72
N LEU A 166 21.22 -20.32 -17.75
CA LEU A 166 21.06 -21.14 -16.56
C LEU A 166 21.17 -20.28 -15.30
N VAL A 167 20.28 -20.54 -14.33
CA VAL A 167 20.39 -20.03 -12.96
C VAL A 167 20.39 -21.22 -12.01
N VAL A 168 21.06 -21.10 -10.86
CA VAL A 168 21.12 -22.17 -9.84
C VAL A 168 19.70 -22.50 -9.36
N HIS A 169 19.33 -23.77 -9.37
CA HIS A 169 18.05 -24.23 -8.82
C HIS A 169 18.13 -24.19 -7.29
N ASN A 170 17.50 -23.17 -6.67
CA ASN A 170 17.35 -23.09 -5.21
C ASN A 170 16.02 -23.73 -4.81
N GLU A 171 16.06 -24.85 -4.07
CA GLU A 171 14.89 -25.59 -3.59
C GLU A 171 13.92 -24.78 -2.69
N GLU A 172 14.29 -23.56 -2.30
CA GLU A 172 13.45 -22.66 -1.48
C GLU A 172 12.47 -21.80 -2.29
N GLU A 173 12.63 -21.68 -3.62
CA GLU A 173 11.78 -20.84 -4.48
C GLU A 173 10.74 -21.61 -5.32
N GLU A 174 10.89 -22.93 -5.49
CA GLU A 174 9.99 -23.72 -6.38
C GLU A 174 8.73 -24.29 -5.73
N ASN A 175 8.49 -24.08 -4.43
CA ASN A 175 7.18 -24.36 -3.84
C ASN A 175 6.09 -23.35 -4.25
N GLN A 176 6.39 -22.38 -5.12
CA GLN A 176 5.44 -21.35 -5.58
C GLN A 176 5.03 -21.42 -7.05
N GLU A 177 5.62 -22.27 -7.90
CA GLU A 177 5.22 -22.31 -9.34
C GLU A 177 4.88 -23.68 -9.95
N GLN A 178 4.96 -24.80 -9.23
CA GLN A 178 4.48 -26.10 -9.74
C GLN A 178 3.58 -26.86 -8.76
N SER A 179 2.37 -26.35 -8.55
CA SER A 179 1.18 -27.19 -8.40
C SER A 179 -0.05 -26.45 -8.91
N GLY A 180 -0.02 -26.09 -10.18
CA GLY A 180 -1.22 -25.82 -10.98
C GLY A 180 -2.02 -27.10 -11.26
N GLU A 181 -2.20 -27.97 -10.26
CA GLU A 181 -3.25 -28.98 -10.34
C GLU A 181 -4.58 -28.27 -10.14
N HIS A 182 -5.30 -28.15 -11.26
CA HIS A 182 -6.71 -27.83 -11.32
C HIS A 182 -7.49 -28.63 -10.26
N ILE A 183 -7.83 -28.00 -9.13
CA ILE A 183 -8.95 -28.46 -8.31
C ILE A 183 -10.19 -27.76 -8.86
N GLU A 184 -10.92 -28.47 -9.74
CA GLU A 184 -12.32 -28.16 -10.01
C GLU A 184 -13.12 -28.42 -8.73
N VAL A 185 -13.38 -27.36 -7.95
CA VAL A 185 -14.48 -27.40 -6.98
C VAL A 185 -15.76 -27.20 -7.78
N VAL A 186 -16.32 -28.30 -8.28
CA VAL A 186 -17.69 -28.34 -8.78
C VAL A 186 -18.60 -28.24 -7.57
N ASP A 187 -19.25 -27.09 -7.40
CA ASP A 187 -20.51 -27.02 -6.67
C ASP A 187 -21.60 -26.59 -7.66
N GLU A 188 -22.56 -27.49 -7.88
CA GLU A 188 -23.68 -27.29 -8.79
C GLU A 188 -24.59 -26.17 -8.27
N THR A 189 -24.52 -24.99 -8.86
CA THR A 189 -25.60 -24.00 -8.72
C THR A 189 -26.67 -24.28 -9.76
N VAL A 190 -27.92 -24.42 -9.30
CA VAL A 190 -29.16 -24.56 -10.11
C VAL A 190 -29.52 -23.27 -10.88
N ASP A 191 -28.58 -22.34 -11.10
CA ASP A 191 -28.82 -21.24 -12.05
C ASP A 191 -27.50 -20.75 -12.66
N GLY A 192 -27.32 -21.03 -13.94
CA GLY A 192 -26.05 -20.92 -14.67
C GLY A 192 -25.58 -19.48 -14.87
N THR A 193 -24.77 -18.97 -13.95
CA THR A 193 -24.03 -17.73 -14.15
C THR A 193 -22.52 -17.98 -14.05
N GLU A 194 -21.81 -17.83 -15.17
CA GLU A 194 -20.36 -18.02 -15.29
C GLU A 194 -19.57 -17.09 -14.35
N ILE A 195 -18.59 -17.65 -13.63
CA ILE A 195 -17.69 -16.93 -12.71
C ILE A 195 -16.45 -16.46 -13.49
N LYS A 196 -16.21 -15.14 -13.55
CA LYS A 196 -14.99 -14.56 -14.13
C LYS A 196 -13.74 -14.93 -13.31
N LYS A 197 -12.66 -15.31 -14.00
CA LYS A 197 -11.30 -15.49 -13.46
C LYS A 197 -10.86 -14.25 -12.67
N ARG A 198 -10.37 -14.46 -11.45
CA ARG A 198 -9.94 -13.39 -10.54
C ARG A 198 -8.41 -13.41 -10.44
N THR A 199 -7.77 -12.35 -10.92
CA THR A 199 -6.32 -12.10 -10.80
C THR A 199 -6.14 -10.63 -10.47
N GLY A 200 -5.77 -10.34 -9.22
CA GLY A 200 -5.39 -9.00 -8.78
C GLY A 200 -4.26 -9.12 -7.75
N SER A 201 -3.47 -8.06 -7.59
CA SER A 201 -2.32 -7.99 -6.67
C SER A 201 -2.66 -8.47 -5.23
N HIS A 202 -3.87 -8.20 -4.75
CA HIS A 202 -4.31 -8.53 -3.39
C HIS A 202 -4.71 -10.00 -3.17
N TRP A 203 -4.63 -10.86 -4.19
CA TRP A 203 -5.00 -12.27 -4.04
C TRP A 203 -4.03 -13.06 -3.15
N SER A 204 -2.81 -12.59 -2.90
CA SER A 204 -1.88 -13.22 -1.96
C SER A 204 -2.43 -13.20 -0.53
N ALA A 205 -2.83 -12.06 0.02
CA ALA A 205 -3.38 -11.96 1.37
C ALA A 205 -4.68 -12.71 1.51
N VAL A 206 -5.54 -12.62 0.50
CA VAL A 206 -6.81 -13.35 0.54
C VAL A 206 -6.56 -14.84 0.41
N ARG A 207 -5.61 -15.29 -0.42
CA ARG A 207 -5.17 -16.69 -0.43
C ARG A 207 -4.63 -17.05 0.95
N ARG A 208 -3.70 -16.30 1.53
CA ARG A 208 -3.16 -16.53 2.87
C ARG A 208 -4.25 -16.69 3.93
N ALA A 209 -5.24 -15.78 3.96
CA ALA A 209 -6.38 -15.87 4.87
C ALA A 209 -7.24 -17.14 4.67
N ILE A 210 -7.30 -17.67 3.44
CA ILE A 210 -8.05 -18.87 3.07
C ILE A 210 -7.20 -20.16 3.21
N THR A 211 -5.92 -20.15 2.85
CA THR A 211 -5.01 -21.30 2.80
C THR A 211 -4.30 -21.55 4.12
N GLU A 212 -3.91 -20.51 4.88
CA GLU A 212 -3.37 -20.68 6.25
C GLU A 212 -4.48 -20.93 7.30
N ASN A 213 -5.72 -21.08 6.84
CA ASN A 213 -6.87 -21.38 7.68
C ASN A 213 -6.79 -22.77 8.33
N ASP A 214 -5.92 -23.67 7.88
CA ASP A 214 -5.68 -24.98 8.50
C ASP A 214 -5.42 -24.87 10.01
N THR A 215 -4.69 -23.85 10.44
CA THR A 215 -4.40 -23.60 11.86
C THR A 215 -5.67 -23.22 12.64
N VAL A 216 -6.51 -22.35 12.07
CA VAL A 216 -7.77 -21.90 12.68
C VAL A 216 -8.82 -23.01 12.63
N GLU A 217 -8.83 -23.86 11.60
CA GLU A 217 -9.68 -25.04 11.52
C GLU A 217 -9.32 -26.08 12.57
N VAL A 218 -8.02 -26.30 12.83
CA VAL A 218 -7.58 -27.11 13.97
C VAL A 218 -8.07 -26.51 15.28
N LEU A 219 -7.93 -25.18 15.47
CA LEU A 219 -8.45 -24.48 16.65
C LEU A 219 -9.98 -24.61 16.77
N ALA A 220 -10.72 -24.55 15.66
CA ALA A 220 -12.17 -24.72 15.65
C ALA A 220 -12.57 -26.16 16.01
N THR A 221 -11.84 -27.14 15.47
CA THR A 221 -12.06 -28.58 15.70
C THR A 221 -11.85 -28.96 17.16
N ILE A 222 -10.83 -28.40 17.82
CA ILE A 222 -10.59 -28.60 19.25
C ILE A 222 -11.47 -27.70 20.14
N GLY A 223 -12.38 -26.91 19.56
CA GLY A 223 -13.31 -26.02 20.28
C GLY A 223 -12.67 -24.78 20.88
N ALA A 224 -11.46 -24.41 20.45
CA ALA A 224 -10.76 -23.20 20.88
C ALA A 224 -11.32 -21.93 20.21
N VAL A 225 -11.91 -22.04 19.02
CA VAL A 225 -12.61 -20.92 18.35
C VAL A 225 -13.95 -21.38 17.75
N PRO A 226 -14.94 -20.48 17.60
CA PRO A 226 -16.15 -20.76 16.83
C PRO A 226 -15.84 -21.13 15.38
N ALA A 227 -16.62 -22.05 14.80
CA ALA A 227 -16.36 -22.60 13.46
C ALA A 227 -16.40 -21.58 12.32
N GLY A 228 -17.14 -20.48 12.51
CA GLY A 228 -17.20 -19.39 11.53
C GLY A 228 -16.05 -18.40 11.62
N PHE A 229 -15.12 -18.54 12.57
CA PHE A 229 -13.97 -17.64 12.69
C PHE A 229 -12.90 -17.99 11.66
N ARG A 230 -12.18 -16.98 11.19
CA ARG A 230 -11.06 -17.08 10.24
C ARG A 230 -9.95 -16.12 10.66
N LEU A 231 -8.78 -16.21 10.04
CA LEU A 231 -7.81 -15.11 10.08
C LEU A 231 -8.45 -13.83 9.52
N SER A 232 -8.17 -12.67 10.13
CA SER A 232 -8.76 -11.40 9.66
C SER A 232 -8.23 -11.03 8.29
N THR A 233 -9.12 -10.91 7.31
CA THR A 233 -8.75 -10.57 5.92
C THR A 233 -8.19 -9.15 5.84
N LEU A 234 -8.83 -8.19 6.51
CA LEU A 234 -8.37 -6.80 6.50
C LEU A 234 -7.08 -6.60 7.30
N PHE A 235 -6.84 -7.42 8.33
CA PHE A 235 -5.55 -7.45 9.01
C PHE A 235 -4.46 -7.95 8.07
N GLN A 236 -4.68 -9.07 7.37
CA GLN A 236 -3.70 -9.63 6.44
C GLN A 236 -3.31 -8.62 5.35
N LEU A 237 -4.27 -7.86 4.82
CA LEU A 237 -4.01 -6.78 3.86
C LEU A 237 -3.18 -5.63 4.46
N LEU A 238 -3.43 -5.25 5.72
CA LEU A 238 -2.63 -4.22 6.40
C LEU A 238 -1.17 -4.64 6.64
N GLU A 239 -0.92 -5.95 6.76
CA GLU A 239 0.42 -6.52 6.93
C GLU A 239 1.19 -6.66 5.61
N GLU A 240 0.51 -6.68 4.45
CA GLU A 240 1.18 -6.79 3.14
C GLU A 240 1.92 -5.51 2.73
N GLY A 241 1.47 -4.34 3.19
CA GLY A 241 2.11 -3.08 2.83
C GLY A 241 1.33 -1.83 3.20
N ASN A 242 1.83 -0.69 2.75
CA ASN A 242 1.29 0.62 3.10
C ASN A 242 0.06 1.02 2.29
N GLN A 243 -0.23 0.34 1.17
CA GLN A 243 -1.29 0.69 0.23
C GLN A 243 -2.71 0.72 0.82
N PHE A 244 -2.94 0.12 1.99
CA PHE A 244 -4.22 0.16 2.71
C PHE A 244 -4.21 1.05 3.96
N ARG A 245 -3.12 1.78 4.20
CA ARG A 245 -2.98 2.68 5.35
C ARG A 245 -3.49 4.07 5.03
N ALA A 246 -3.94 4.80 6.05
CA ALA A 246 -4.43 6.16 5.86
C ALA A 246 -3.31 7.11 5.39
N SER A 247 -2.08 6.86 5.82
CA SER A 247 -0.86 7.54 5.39
C SER A 247 -0.71 7.54 3.87
N TYR A 248 -0.85 6.37 3.23
CA TYR A 248 -0.81 6.23 1.77
C TYR A 248 -1.90 7.07 1.08
N PHE A 249 -3.15 7.02 1.55
CA PHE A 249 -4.27 7.75 0.93
C PHE A 249 -4.22 9.27 1.16
N LEU A 250 -3.40 9.77 2.07
CA LEU A 250 -3.20 11.22 2.29
C LEU A 250 -2.24 11.85 1.29
N GLN A 251 -1.34 11.05 0.70
CA GLN A 251 -0.41 11.49 -0.31
C GLN A 251 -1.14 11.87 -1.60
N PRO A 252 -0.61 12.85 -2.37
CA PRO A 252 -1.24 13.26 -3.61
C PRO A 252 -1.09 12.18 -4.68
N GLU A 253 -2.00 12.18 -5.65
CA GLU A 253 -1.97 11.28 -6.80
C GLU A 253 -1.58 12.09 -8.05
N LEU A 254 -0.67 11.57 -8.87
CA LEU A 254 -0.31 12.21 -10.15
C LEU A 254 -1.38 11.95 -11.22
N THR A 255 -1.51 12.89 -12.15
CA THR A 255 -2.32 12.69 -13.36
C THR A 255 -1.66 11.66 -14.28
N PRO A 256 -2.37 11.10 -15.28
CA PRO A 256 -1.78 10.15 -16.22
C PRO A 256 -0.52 10.67 -16.94
N SER A 257 -0.43 11.98 -17.21
CA SER A 257 0.78 12.58 -17.79
C SER A 257 1.92 12.78 -16.79
N GLN A 258 1.65 12.62 -15.48
CA GLN A 258 2.55 12.91 -14.38
C GLN A 258 2.99 14.38 -14.27
N LEU A 259 2.38 15.29 -15.03
CA LEU A 259 2.74 16.72 -15.05
C LEU A 259 1.95 17.57 -14.04
N ALA A 260 0.94 17.00 -13.39
CA ALA A 260 0.10 17.65 -12.39
C ALA A 260 -0.43 16.63 -11.37
N PHE A 261 -1.08 17.12 -10.32
CA PHE A 261 -1.75 16.28 -9.33
C PHE A 261 -3.24 16.15 -9.65
N LYS A 262 -3.73 14.91 -9.63
CA LYS A 262 -5.12 14.54 -9.90
C LYS A 262 -6.07 15.09 -8.84
N ASP A 263 -5.69 14.95 -7.57
CA ASP A 263 -6.54 15.18 -6.40
C ASP A 263 -6.11 16.39 -5.54
N LEU A 264 -5.14 17.18 -6.02
CA LEU A 264 -4.63 18.38 -5.36
C LEU A 264 -4.50 19.53 -6.37
N VAL A 265 -5.36 20.55 -6.28
CA VAL A 265 -5.34 21.71 -7.18
C VAL A 265 -5.49 23.01 -6.39
N TRP A 266 -4.76 24.04 -6.79
CA TRP A 266 -4.70 25.31 -6.07
C TRP A 266 -5.81 26.28 -6.47
N ASN A 267 -6.48 26.89 -5.48
CA ASN A 267 -7.46 27.96 -5.66
C ASN A 267 -6.82 29.31 -5.28
N SER A 268 -6.46 30.10 -6.30
CA SER A 268 -5.85 31.42 -6.13
C SER A 268 -6.77 32.45 -5.48
N GLU A 269 -8.07 32.41 -5.75
CA GLU A 269 -9.05 33.35 -5.18
C GLU A 269 -9.22 33.17 -3.67
N LYS A 270 -9.21 31.91 -3.21
CA LYS A 270 -9.39 31.55 -1.79
C LYS A 270 -8.08 31.32 -1.05
N ASN A 271 -6.94 31.41 -1.76
CA ASN A 271 -5.59 31.12 -1.24
C ASN A 271 -5.55 29.79 -0.46
N THR A 272 -6.07 28.73 -1.06
CA THR A 272 -6.13 27.38 -0.47
C THR A 272 -6.37 26.34 -1.57
N ILE A 273 -6.38 25.06 -1.23
CA ILE A 273 -6.69 23.98 -2.19
C ILE A 273 -8.18 23.98 -2.59
N TYR A 274 -8.47 23.60 -3.83
CA TYR A 274 -9.85 23.48 -4.32
C TYR A 274 -10.61 22.38 -3.58
N PRO A 275 -11.81 22.67 -3.03
CA PRO A 275 -12.67 21.65 -2.46
C PRO A 275 -13.15 20.67 -3.55
N ARG A 276 -13.09 19.38 -3.27
CA ARG A 276 -13.52 18.28 -4.16
C ARG A 276 -14.74 17.55 -3.61
N PRO A 277 -15.94 17.82 -4.16
CA PRO A 277 -17.11 17.01 -3.87
C PRO A 277 -16.93 15.59 -4.42
N THR A 278 -17.39 14.60 -3.66
CA THR A 278 -17.28 13.18 -4.01
C THR A 278 -18.67 12.55 -4.12
N ARG A 279 -18.80 11.50 -4.94
CA ARG A 279 -20.05 10.73 -5.09
C ARG A 279 -20.53 10.16 -3.75
N VAL A 280 -19.62 9.57 -2.97
CA VAL A 280 -19.87 9.11 -1.59
C VAL A 280 -19.27 10.11 -0.63
N SER A 281 -20.11 10.67 0.25
CA SER A 281 -19.68 11.57 1.33
C SER A 281 -20.70 11.50 2.46
N LEU A 282 -20.38 10.73 3.51
CA LEU A 282 -21.30 10.47 4.63
C LEU A 282 -20.54 10.21 5.93
N ILE A 283 -21.28 10.11 7.04
CA ILE A 283 -20.76 9.66 8.33
C ILE A 283 -21.36 8.27 8.64
N VAL A 284 -20.49 7.35 9.04
CA VAL A 284 -20.86 6.06 9.64
C VAL A 284 -20.55 6.12 11.12
N THR A 285 -21.57 5.90 11.95
CA THR A 285 -21.39 5.75 13.39
C THR A 285 -21.52 4.28 13.78
N LEU A 286 -20.43 3.65 14.23
CA LEU A 286 -20.47 2.35 14.88
C LEU A 286 -21.17 2.50 16.23
N CYS A 287 -22.23 1.72 16.46
CA CYS A 287 -23.05 1.85 17.66
C CYS A 287 -22.75 0.72 18.65
N SER A 288 -22.88 -0.53 18.22
CA SER A 288 -22.64 -1.69 19.07
C SER A 288 -22.52 -2.97 18.25
N CYS A 289 -21.82 -3.97 18.79
CA CYS A 289 -21.92 -5.36 18.35
C CYS A 289 -22.65 -6.17 19.43
N LYS A 290 -23.47 -7.15 19.04
CA LYS A 290 -24.26 -7.98 19.96
C LYS A 290 -24.12 -9.45 19.58
N MET A 291 -24.20 -10.31 20.59
CA MET A 291 -24.13 -11.77 20.44
C MET A 291 -22.86 -12.24 19.73
N ILE A 292 -21.74 -11.53 19.89
CA ILE A 292 -20.48 -11.94 19.28
C ILE A 292 -19.97 -13.20 20.01
N PRO A 293 -19.75 -14.32 19.30
CA PRO A 293 -19.23 -15.54 19.91
C PRO A 293 -17.86 -15.29 20.55
N LEU A 294 -17.58 -16.03 21.62
CA LEU A 294 -16.32 -15.90 22.34
C LEU A 294 -15.39 -17.04 21.92
N PRO A 295 -14.08 -16.78 21.81
CA PRO A 295 -13.12 -17.87 21.73
C PRO A 295 -13.09 -18.65 23.05
N GLY A 296 -12.60 -19.89 22.98
CA GLY A 296 -12.40 -20.78 24.12
C GLY A 296 -11.28 -20.31 25.06
N ALA A 297 -11.19 -20.93 26.24
CA ALA A 297 -10.27 -20.51 27.31
C ALA A 297 -8.77 -20.64 26.98
N SER A 298 -8.41 -21.34 25.91
CA SER A 298 -7.04 -21.43 25.41
C SER A 298 -6.54 -20.14 24.74
N ILE A 299 -7.45 -19.21 24.44
CA ILE A 299 -7.17 -17.96 23.74
C ILE A 299 -7.48 -16.79 24.69
N GLN A 300 -6.49 -15.96 24.93
CA GLN A 300 -6.66 -14.71 25.65
C GLN A 300 -6.89 -13.58 24.65
N VAL A 301 -8.03 -12.90 24.76
CA VAL A 301 -8.39 -11.75 23.93
C VAL A 301 -7.75 -10.49 24.50
N LEU A 302 -6.90 -9.84 23.69
CA LEU A 302 -6.18 -8.62 24.03
C LEU A 302 -6.93 -7.37 23.56
N SER A 303 -7.54 -7.41 22.36
CA SER A 303 -8.34 -6.31 21.81
C SER A 303 -9.59 -6.85 21.10
N ARG A 304 -10.62 -6.01 21.07
CA ARG A 304 -11.83 -6.16 20.26
C ARG A 304 -11.99 -4.91 19.41
N HIS A 305 -12.20 -5.05 18.11
CA HIS A 305 -12.24 -3.91 17.21
C HIS A 305 -13.07 -4.20 15.97
N VAL A 306 -13.38 -3.16 15.22
CA VAL A 306 -13.97 -3.24 13.88
C VAL A 306 -12.99 -2.59 12.92
N ARG A 307 -12.66 -3.29 11.85
CA ARG A 307 -12.02 -2.72 10.68
C ARG A 307 -13.06 -2.45 9.60
N LEU A 308 -12.97 -1.29 8.96
CA LEU A 308 -13.86 -0.92 7.87
C LEU A 308 -13.12 -0.27 6.71
N CYS A 309 -13.58 -0.58 5.50
CA CYS A 309 -13.05 -0.03 4.25
C CYS A 309 -14.17 0.07 3.20
N LEU A 310 -13.92 0.87 2.16
CA LEU A 310 -14.74 0.84 0.95
C LEU A 310 -14.41 -0.43 0.17
N PHE A 311 -15.46 -1.08 -0.34
CA PHE A 311 -15.36 -2.39 -0.98
C PHE A 311 -16.38 -2.48 -2.12
N ASP A 312 -16.01 -3.02 -3.28
CA ASP A 312 -16.92 -3.20 -4.42
C ASP A 312 -17.59 -4.59 -4.49
N GLY A 313 -17.30 -5.45 -3.51
CA GLY A 313 -17.70 -6.87 -3.53
C GLY A 313 -16.54 -7.81 -3.88
N ASN A 314 -15.43 -7.29 -4.39
CA ASN A 314 -14.25 -8.06 -4.77
C ASN A 314 -12.91 -7.40 -4.37
N ARG A 315 -12.83 -6.07 -4.30
CA ARG A 315 -11.60 -5.33 -4.00
C ARG A 315 -11.83 -4.28 -2.93
N VAL A 316 -10.83 -4.14 -2.06
CA VAL A 316 -10.73 -3.00 -1.14
C VAL A 316 -10.33 -1.77 -1.94
N LEU A 317 -11.09 -0.68 -1.78
CA LEU A 317 -10.97 0.56 -2.57
C LEU A 317 -10.41 1.74 -1.78
N SER A 318 -10.23 1.61 -0.46
CA SER A 318 -9.78 2.69 0.42
C SER A 318 -8.78 2.20 1.44
N ASN A 319 -8.27 3.11 2.26
CA ASN A 319 -7.61 2.73 3.49
C ASN A 319 -8.55 1.90 4.38
N ILE A 320 -7.96 1.05 5.19
CA ILE A 320 -8.64 0.27 6.22
C ILE A 320 -8.57 1.06 7.52
N HIS A 321 -9.73 1.51 8.00
CA HIS A 321 -9.85 2.24 9.25
C HIS A 321 -10.20 1.29 10.39
N THR A 322 -9.57 1.47 11.55
CA THR A 322 -9.76 0.62 12.74
C THR A 322 -10.42 1.42 13.86
N VAL A 323 -11.48 0.86 14.45
CA VAL A 323 -12.12 1.40 15.66
C VAL A 323 -12.10 0.34 16.75
N ARG A 324 -11.45 0.64 17.87
CA ARG A 324 -11.40 -0.24 19.04
C ARG A 324 -12.70 -0.15 19.84
N ALA A 325 -13.20 -1.31 20.22
CA ALA A 325 -14.42 -1.43 20.98
C ALA A 325 -14.14 -1.44 22.49
N THR A 326 -15.13 -0.97 23.25
CA THR A 326 -15.19 -1.16 24.70
C THR A 326 -16.16 -2.28 25.03
N TRP A 327 -15.96 -2.96 26.16
CA TRP A 327 -16.80 -4.09 26.56
C TRP A 327 -16.83 -4.21 28.09
N GLN A 328 -17.81 -4.94 28.62
CA GLN A 328 -17.96 -5.18 30.05
C GLN A 328 -17.84 -6.67 30.36
N PRO A 329 -17.11 -7.08 31.43
CA PRO A 329 -17.00 -8.49 31.82
C PRO A 329 -18.33 -9.19 32.09
N LYS A 330 -19.36 -8.42 32.52
CA LYS A 330 -20.72 -8.94 32.75
C LYS A 330 -21.47 -9.27 31.45
N ASN A 331 -21.04 -8.72 30.31
CA ASN A 331 -21.65 -8.93 29.01
C ASN A 331 -20.57 -8.98 27.91
N PRO A 332 -19.73 -10.02 27.90
CA PRO A 332 -18.55 -10.10 27.03
C PRO A 332 -18.87 -10.25 25.53
N GLN A 333 -20.09 -10.67 25.20
CA GLN A 333 -20.58 -10.82 23.83
C GLN A 333 -21.14 -9.52 23.23
N SER A 334 -21.17 -8.45 24.02
CA SER A 334 -21.64 -7.13 23.58
C SER A 334 -20.50 -6.13 23.61
N TRP A 335 -20.28 -5.48 22.47
CA TRP A 335 -19.23 -4.49 22.29
C TRP A 335 -19.88 -3.13 22.05
N THR A 336 -19.30 -2.08 22.61
CA THR A 336 -19.81 -0.71 22.51
C THR A 336 -18.75 0.22 21.97
N PHE A 337 -19.19 1.22 21.23
CA PHE A 337 -18.33 2.23 20.62
C PHE A 337 -18.74 3.61 21.12
N SER A 338 -17.78 4.51 21.30
CA SER A 338 -18.10 5.89 21.64
C SER A 338 -18.62 6.57 20.38
N PRO A 339 -19.88 7.05 20.34
CA PRO A 339 -20.45 7.62 19.12
C PRO A 339 -19.85 8.99 18.77
N ARG A 340 -19.04 9.56 19.66
CA ARG A 340 -18.23 10.76 19.44
C ARG A 340 -17.17 10.85 20.52
N VAL A 341 -15.91 10.91 20.12
CA VAL A 341 -14.79 11.21 21.02
C VAL A 341 -14.67 12.73 21.23
N THR A 342 -14.61 13.15 22.51
CA THR A 342 -14.35 14.53 22.90
C THR A 342 -13.34 14.57 24.05
N GLY A 343 -12.47 15.58 24.07
CA GLY A 343 -11.48 15.75 25.14
C GLY A 343 -10.38 14.69 25.07
N ILE A 344 -10.10 14.03 26.20
CA ILE A 344 -8.96 13.11 26.39
C ILE A 344 -9.19 11.67 25.92
N LEU A 345 -10.40 11.34 25.47
CA LEU A 345 -10.70 10.00 24.98
C LEU A 345 -9.84 9.71 23.72
N PRO A 346 -9.20 8.53 23.61
CA PRO A 346 -8.40 8.18 22.45
C PRO A 346 -9.20 8.18 21.14
N ASN A 347 -8.60 8.63 20.05
CA ASN A 347 -9.25 8.67 18.73
C ASN A 347 -9.63 7.27 18.23
N LEU A 348 -8.90 6.24 18.65
CA LEU A 348 -9.15 4.86 18.28
C LEU A 348 -10.51 4.35 18.79
N LEU A 349 -11.08 4.99 19.81
CA LEU A 349 -12.42 4.67 20.34
C LEU A 349 -13.54 5.42 19.60
N ASP A 350 -13.21 6.32 18.67
CA ASP A 350 -14.19 7.14 17.96
C ASP A 350 -14.96 6.27 16.95
N GLY A 351 -16.17 5.89 17.33
CA GLY A 351 -17.10 5.19 16.46
C GLY A 351 -17.65 6.07 15.35
N ASP A 352 -17.33 7.38 15.31
CA ASP A 352 -17.82 8.30 14.29
C ASP A 352 -16.80 8.52 13.16
N CYS A 353 -17.03 7.84 12.04
CA CYS A 353 -16.11 7.83 10.91
C CYS A 353 -16.70 8.61 9.73
N PHE A 354 -15.94 9.50 9.10
CA PHE A 354 -16.28 9.99 7.77
C PHE A 354 -15.88 8.96 6.71
N VAL A 355 -16.68 8.89 5.65
CA VAL A 355 -16.40 8.04 4.48
C VAL A 355 -16.52 8.88 3.23
N ARG A 356 -15.44 8.92 2.46
CA ARG A 356 -15.35 9.61 1.16
C ARG A 356 -14.92 8.64 0.08
N SER A 357 -15.58 8.70 -1.07
CA SER A 357 -15.13 8.03 -2.29
C SER A 357 -15.71 8.71 -3.52
N ASN A 358 -14.91 8.81 -4.57
CA ASN A 358 -15.39 9.19 -5.90
C ASN A 358 -15.51 8.00 -6.87
N SER A 359 -15.36 6.77 -6.36
CA SER A 359 -15.49 5.55 -7.15
C SER A 359 -16.86 5.47 -7.86
N LEU A 360 -16.83 5.02 -9.11
CA LEU A 360 -18.00 4.89 -9.99
C LEU A 360 -18.62 3.49 -9.96
N TYR A 361 -18.03 2.53 -9.22
CA TYR A 361 -18.56 1.17 -9.11
C TYR A 361 -19.99 1.18 -8.55
N SER A 362 -20.89 0.41 -9.17
CA SER A 362 -22.31 0.33 -8.79
C SER A 362 -22.51 -0.38 -7.45
N ASP A 363 -21.70 -1.40 -7.20
CA ASP A 363 -21.78 -2.24 -6.00
C ASP A 363 -20.97 -1.70 -4.82
N ILE A 364 -20.46 -0.46 -4.90
CA ILE A 364 -19.70 0.15 -3.82
C ILE A 364 -20.46 0.11 -2.49
N GLY A 365 -19.79 -0.40 -1.48
CA GLY A 365 -20.29 -0.55 -0.13
C GLY A 365 -19.20 -0.34 0.90
N ILE A 366 -19.56 -0.51 2.16
CA ILE A 366 -18.64 -0.53 3.28
C ILE A 366 -18.58 -1.96 3.79
N LEU A 367 -17.38 -2.53 3.76
CA LEU A 367 -17.08 -3.80 4.41
C LEU A 367 -16.70 -3.51 5.86
N PHE A 368 -17.31 -4.25 6.78
CA PHE A 368 -16.99 -4.25 8.20
C PHE A 368 -16.51 -5.65 8.58
N GLU A 369 -15.34 -5.73 9.19
CA GLU A 369 -14.79 -6.96 9.76
C GLU A 369 -14.63 -6.77 11.27
N LEU A 370 -15.25 -7.65 12.06
CA LEU A 370 -15.10 -7.62 13.51
C LEU A 370 -13.88 -8.45 13.89
N GLY A 371 -12.87 -7.81 14.46
CA GLY A 371 -11.61 -8.46 14.81
C GLY A 371 -11.44 -8.68 16.31
N ILE A 372 -10.74 -9.75 16.66
CA ILE A 372 -10.11 -9.92 17.97
C ILE A 372 -8.61 -10.14 17.80
N THR A 373 -7.82 -9.33 18.48
CA THR A 373 -6.39 -9.61 18.66
C THR A 373 -6.23 -10.53 19.86
N TYR A 374 -5.45 -11.59 19.71
CA TYR A 374 -5.33 -12.61 20.73
C TYR A 374 -3.88 -13.02 20.98
N ILE A 375 -3.67 -13.67 22.13
CA ILE A 375 -2.50 -14.48 22.42
C ILE A 375 -2.96 -15.89 22.82
N ARG A 376 -2.28 -16.91 22.31
CA ARG A 376 -2.57 -18.31 22.64
C ARG A 376 -1.83 -18.67 23.92
N ASN A 377 -2.58 -19.08 24.95
CA ASN A 377 -2.02 -19.34 26.28
C ASN A 377 -0.96 -20.46 26.30
N SER A 378 -1.06 -21.43 25.39
CA SER A 378 -0.14 -22.56 25.33
C SER A 378 1.18 -22.28 24.61
N THR A 379 1.18 -21.38 23.61
CA THR A 379 2.35 -21.13 22.74
C THR A 379 2.92 -19.72 22.87
N GLY A 380 2.16 -18.77 23.41
CA GLY A 380 2.50 -17.34 23.38
C GLY A 380 2.32 -16.69 22.01
N GLU A 381 1.85 -17.44 21.02
CA GLU A 381 1.61 -16.98 19.65
C GLU A 381 0.53 -15.89 19.64
N ARG A 382 0.79 -14.80 18.92
CA ARG A 382 -0.14 -13.68 18.76
C ARG A 382 -0.67 -13.66 17.34
N GLY A 383 -1.92 -13.26 17.20
CA GLY A 383 -2.55 -13.14 15.89
C GLY A 383 -3.86 -12.38 15.95
N GLU A 384 -4.56 -12.36 14.82
CA GLU A 384 -5.86 -11.74 14.72
C GLU A 384 -6.89 -12.60 13.99
N LEU A 385 -8.06 -12.74 14.61
CA LEU A 385 -9.19 -13.48 14.06
C LEU A 385 -10.33 -12.55 13.69
N SER A 386 -10.97 -12.85 12.56
CA SER A 386 -12.30 -12.36 12.22
C SER A 386 -13.35 -13.12 13.00
N CYS A 387 -14.14 -12.39 13.79
CA CYS A 387 -15.35 -12.85 14.46
C CYS A 387 -16.59 -12.79 13.55
N GLY A 388 -16.39 -12.48 12.27
CA GLY A 388 -17.43 -12.31 11.27
C GLY A 388 -17.41 -10.92 10.64
N TRP A 389 -18.06 -10.83 9.50
CA TRP A 389 -18.04 -9.65 8.65
C TRP A 389 -19.43 -9.29 8.14
N ALA A 390 -19.63 -8.03 7.79
CA ALA A 390 -20.84 -7.54 7.17
C ALA A 390 -20.51 -6.57 6.04
N PHE A 391 -21.34 -6.57 4.99
CA PHE A 391 -21.20 -5.66 3.86
C PHE A 391 -22.46 -4.82 3.69
N LEU A 392 -22.31 -3.50 3.72
CA LEU A 392 -23.39 -2.54 3.53
C LEU A 392 -23.21 -1.80 2.21
N LYS A 393 -23.99 -2.17 1.19
CA LYS A 393 -24.05 -1.42 -0.07
C LYS A 393 -24.50 0.02 0.20
N LEU A 394 -23.88 0.97 -0.50
CA LEU A 394 -24.19 2.40 -0.36
C LEU A 394 -25.25 2.88 -1.36
N PHE A 395 -25.53 2.08 -2.38
CA PHE A 395 -26.55 2.35 -3.39
C PHE A 395 -27.47 1.14 -3.55
N THR A 396 -28.73 1.39 -3.88
CA THR A 396 -29.68 0.36 -4.30
C THR A 396 -29.35 -0.11 -5.72
N SER A 397 -29.97 -1.21 -6.17
CA SER A 397 -29.87 -1.69 -7.55
C SER A 397 -30.25 -0.64 -8.60
N ASP A 398 -31.13 0.30 -8.22
CA ASP A 398 -31.60 1.39 -9.08
C ASP A 398 -30.64 2.61 -9.06
N GLY A 399 -29.49 2.50 -8.40
CA GLY A 399 -28.47 3.56 -8.30
C GLY A 399 -28.76 4.66 -7.28
N MET A 400 -29.81 4.51 -6.46
CA MET A 400 -30.17 5.51 -5.46
C MET A 400 -29.38 5.31 -4.15
N PRO A 401 -28.90 6.37 -3.48
CA PRO A 401 -28.22 6.24 -2.20
C PRO A 401 -29.10 5.57 -1.14
N VAL A 402 -28.53 4.70 -0.31
CA VAL A 402 -29.27 4.07 0.79
C VAL A 402 -29.70 5.10 1.84
N PRO A 403 -30.85 4.91 2.51
CA PRO A 403 -31.35 5.87 3.51
C PRO A 403 -30.38 6.12 4.66
N SER A 404 -30.28 7.36 5.13
CA SER A 404 -29.58 7.70 6.38
C SER A 404 -30.40 7.26 7.60
N LYS A 405 -30.13 6.07 8.12
CA LYS A 405 -30.83 5.49 9.28
C LYS A 405 -29.91 4.55 10.06
N MET A 406 -30.46 3.95 11.11
CA MET A 406 -29.82 2.85 11.83
C MET A 406 -29.99 1.54 11.03
N TYR A 407 -28.92 0.77 10.93
CA TYR A 407 -28.84 -0.53 10.27
C TYR A 407 -28.39 -1.57 11.27
N GLU A 408 -29.12 -2.69 11.27
CA GLU A 408 -28.77 -3.89 12.01
C GLU A 408 -28.28 -4.92 10.99
N LEU A 409 -26.96 -5.11 10.95
CA LEU A 409 -26.28 -5.96 9.98
C LEU A 409 -25.99 -7.31 10.62
N LEU A 410 -26.58 -8.38 10.06
CA LEU A 410 -26.20 -9.75 10.41
C LEU A 410 -24.77 -10.01 9.97
N LEU A 411 -24.01 -10.67 10.83
CA LEU A 411 -22.64 -11.05 10.53
C LEU A 411 -22.61 -12.39 9.80
N ASN A 412 -21.76 -12.47 8.80
CA ASN A 412 -21.39 -13.70 8.12
C ASN A 412 -20.08 -14.23 8.73
N GLY A 413 -19.97 -15.55 8.87
CA GLY A 413 -18.71 -16.20 9.19
C GLY A 413 -17.83 -16.29 7.94
N GLY A 414 -16.64 -16.87 8.09
CA GLY A 414 -15.69 -16.97 6.99
C GLY A 414 -14.99 -15.63 6.70
N THR A 415 -14.38 -15.58 5.53
CA THR A 415 -13.84 -14.36 4.92
C THR A 415 -14.90 -13.62 4.10
N PRO A 416 -14.72 -12.32 3.79
CA PRO A 416 -15.58 -11.55 2.89
C PRO A 416 -15.77 -12.15 1.48
N TYR A 417 -14.97 -13.15 1.11
CA TYR A 417 -14.98 -13.78 -0.20
C TYR A 417 -15.64 -15.16 -0.20
N GLU A 418 -15.91 -15.72 0.98
CA GLU A 418 -16.68 -16.95 1.17
C GLU A 418 -18.17 -16.62 1.32
N ARG A 419 -19.04 -17.57 0.96
CA ARG A 419 -20.50 -17.40 1.04
C ARG A 419 -21.13 -18.52 1.87
N GLY A 420 -22.21 -18.19 2.57
CA GLY A 420 -23.04 -19.18 3.28
C GLY A 420 -22.43 -19.71 4.59
N ILE A 421 -21.31 -19.16 5.06
CA ILE A 421 -20.69 -19.57 6.32
C ILE A 421 -21.37 -18.82 7.48
N GLU A 422 -21.94 -19.58 8.42
CA GLU A 422 -22.50 -19.02 9.65
C GLU A 422 -21.39 -18.70 10.67
N VAL A 423 -21.50 -17.59 11.40
CA VAL A 423 -20.53 -17.21 12.44
C VAL A 423 -20.50 -18.25 13.57
N ASP A 424 -21.68 -18.73 14.00
CA ASP A 424 -21.81 -19.80 14.98
C ASP A 424 -22.92 -20.80 14.58
N PRO A 425 -22.54 -21.92 13.94
CA PRO A 425 -23.48 -22.97 13.54
C PRO A 425 -24.22 -23.65 14.70
N SER A 426 -23.80 -23.45 15.95
CA SER A 426 -24.52 -23.99 17.11
C SER A 426 -25.89 -23.31 17.31
N ILE A 427 -26.04 -22.07 16.85
CA ILE A 427 -27.28 -21.30 16.96
C ILE A 427 -28.37 -21.91 16.08
N SER A 428 -28.05 -22.19 14.81
CA SER A 428 -28.95 -22.83 13.85
C SER A 428 -29.26 -24.28 14.22
N ARG A 429 -28.28 -25.05 14.72
CA ARG A 429 -28.51 -26.43 15.21
C ARG A 429 -29.46 -26.53 16.41
N ARG A 430 -29.59 -25.46 17.21
CA ARG A 430 -30.53 -25.39 18.35
C ARG A 430 -31.91 -24.85 17.96
N ALA A 431 -32.13 -24.50 16.69
CA ALA A 431 -33.41 -24.01 16.21
C ALA A 431 -34.39 -25.18 15.98
N GLY A 432 -35.40 -25.31 16.84
CA GLY A 432 -36.52 -26.22 16.60
C GLY A 432 -37.39 -25.75 15.41
N SER A 433 -38.17 -26.66 14.83
CA SER A 433 -38.99 -26.42 13.61
C SER A 433 -40.18 -25.46 13.75
N GLY A 434 -40.36 -24.83 14.92
CA GLY A 434 -41.48 -23.92 15.19
C GLY A 434 -41.18 -22.46 14.88
N VAL A 435 -42.17 -21.73 14.35
CA VAL A 435 -42.07 -20.29 14.00
C VAL A 435 -41.58 -19.43 15.18
N PHE A 436 -42.06 -19.72 16.41
CA PHE A 436 -41.63 -19.02 17.61
C PHE A 436 -40.15 -19.28 17.95
N HIS A 437 -39.67 -20.49 17.69
CA HIS A 437 -38.26 -20.84 17.85
C HIS A 437 -37.40 -20.10 16.83
N GLN A 438 -37.86 -19.97 15.59
CA GLN A 438 -37.16 -19.24 14.53
C GLN A 438 -36.98 -17.75 14.88
N PHE A 439 -37.98 -17.10 15.47
CA PHE A 439 -37.86 -15.72 15.99
C PHE A 439 -36.85 -15.58 17.13
N ILE A 440 -36.76 -16.57 18.04
CA ILE A 440 -35.78 -16.58 19.13
C ILE A 440 -34.37 -16.79 18.57
N THR A 441 -34.21 -17.65 17.57
CA THR A 441 -32.93 -17.92 16.89
C THR A 441 -32.41 -16.65 16.19
N LEU A 442 -33.27 -15.89 15.51
CA LEU A 442 -32.89 -14.61 14.89
C LEU A 442 -32.36 -13.59 15.90
N LYS A 443 -32.93 -13.51 17.11
CA LYS A 443 -32.43 -12.63 18.18
C LYS A 443 -31.09 -13.04 18.78
N LYS A 444 -30.65 -14.28 18.51
CA LYS A 444 -29.37 -14.80 19.00
C LYS A 444 -28.26 -14.69 17.96
N GLN A 445 -28.58 -14.30 16.72
CA GLN A 445 -27.58 -14.16 15.68
C GLN A 445 -26.60 -13.01 15.99
N PRO A 446 -25.30 -13.16 15.69
CA PRO A 446 -24.32 -12.10 15.84
C PRO A 446 -24.64 -10.93 14.91
N VAL A 447 -24.59 -9.72 15.46
CA VAL A 447 -25.06 -8.51 14.77
C VAL A 447 -24.13 -7.34 15.03
N LEU A 448 -23.87 -6.56 13.97
CA LEU A 448 -23.29 -5.23 14.02
C LEU A 448 -24.38 -4.16 13.83
N VAL A 449 -24.44 -3.18 14.72
CA VAL A 449 -25.35 -2.03 14.62
C VAL A 449 -24.56 -0.79 14.21
N VAL A 450 -24.92 -0.21 13.07
CA VAL A 450 -24.33 1.02 12.55
C VAL A 450 -25.39 2.07 12.24
N LYS A 451 -25.02 3.35 12.23
CA LYS A 451 -25.90 4.44 11.83
C LYS A 451 -25.27 5.24 10.71
N LEU A 452 -25.97 5.35 9.58
CA LEU A 452 -25.58 6.25 8.49
C LEU A 452 -26.18 7.64 8.71
N ARG A 453 -25.37 8.68 8.48
CA ARG A 453 -25.78 10.08 8.57
C ARG A 453 -25.29 10.88 7.36
N SER A 454 -26.16 11.74 6.85
CA SER A 454 -25.79 12.78 5.90
C SER A 454 -24.92 13.84 6.57
N LEU A 455 -24.00 14.42 5.79
CA LEU A 455 -23.18 15.53 6.25
C LEU A 455 -23.98 16.83 6.33
N SER A 456 -23.63 17.66 7.32
CA SER A 456 -24.03 19.07 7.31
C SER A 456 -23.28 19.82 6.21
N VAL A 457 -23.80 20.99 5.77
CA VAL A 457 -23.11 21.83 4.77
C VAL A 457 -21.68 22.16 5.22
N GLN A 458 -21.52 22.59 6.48
CA GLN A 458 -20.20 22.91 7.04
C GLN A 458 -19.26 21.70 7.04
N SER A 459 -19.75 20.52 7.47
CA SER A 459 -18.94 19.30 7.49
C SER A 459 -18.54 18.87 6.07
N LYS A 460 -19.44 19.04 5.10
CA LYS A 460 -19.19 18.73 3.69
C LYS A 460 -18.10 19.64 3.11
N ASP A 461 -18.18 20.95 3.36
CA ASP A 461 -17.18 21.91 2.88
C ASP A 461 -15.79 21.62 3.43
N ILE A 462 -15.72 21.25 4.71
CA ILE A 462 -14.48 20.87 5.41
C ILE A 462 -13.93 19.56 4.84
N LEU A 463 -14.76 18.51 4.72
CA LEU A 463 -14.33 17.22 4.18
C LEU A 463 -13.90 17.30 2.73
N ASN A 464 -14.46 18.22 1.93
CA ASN A 464 -14.06 18.39 0.54
C ASN A 464 -12.61 18.86 0.36
N LEU A 465 -11.93 19.28 1.42
CA LEU A 465 -10.50 19.59 1.38
C LEU A 465 -9.61 18.34 1.53
N LEU A 466 -10.18 17.19 1.88
CA LEU A 466 -9.45 15.91 1.99
C LEU A 466 -9.46 15.14 0.66
N PRO A 467 -8.56 14.15 0.50
CA PRO A 467 -8.56 13.24 -0.65
C PRO A 467 -9.94 12.69 -1.01
N GLU A 468 -10.12 12.37 -2.30
CA GLU A 468 -11.40 11.91 -2.83
C GLU A 468 -11.85 10.57 -2.24
N THR A 469 -10.88 9.72 -1.89
CA THR A 469 -11.12 8.44 -1.22
C THR A 469 -10.34 8.39 0.09
N LEU A 470 -11.06 8.42 1.21
CA LEU A 470 -10.47 8.32 2.54
C LEU A 470 -11.55 7.98 3.56
N ILE A 471 -11.21 7.12 4.51
CA ILE A 471 -11.99 6.86 5.72
C ILE A 471 -11.16 7.28 6.93
N GLY A 472 -11.77 8.00 7.86
CA GLY A 472 -11.10 8.39 9.09
C GLY A 472 -12.05 8.84 10.19
N SER A 473 -11.50 9.07 11.37
CA SER A 473 -12.26 9.56 12.52
C SER A 473 -12.63 11.03 12.35
N MET A 474 -13.87 11.37 12.73
CA MET A 474 -14.36 12.74 12.76
C MET A 474 -13.57 13.63 13.74
N CYS A 475 -12.96 13.07 14.79
CA CYS A 475 -12.20 13.86 15.76
C CYS A 475 -10.81 14.30 15.26
N CYS A 476 -10.29 13.69 14.18
CA CYS A 476 -8.98 14.02 13.59
C CYS A 476 -9.08 14.93 12.36
N ILE A 477 -10.29 15.21 11.87
CA ILE A 477 -10.54 15.90 10.59
C ILE A 477 -9.76 17.22 10.42
N HIS A 478 -9.66 18.03 11.47
CA HIS A 478 -8.99 19.33 11.41
C HIS A 478 -7.47 19.19 11.22
N LEU A 479 -6.85 18.18 11.84
CA LEU A 479 -5.42 17.91 11.70
C LEU A 479 -5.10 17.47 10.27
N LEU A 480 -5.93 16.58 9.71
CA LEU A 480 -5.80 16.12 8.32
C LEU A 480 -5.92 17.27 7.32
N ILE A 481 -6.79 18.24 7.59
CA ILE A 481 -6.97 19.40 6.72
C ILE A 481 -5.78 20.33 6.80
N PHE A 482 -5.21 20.57 7.98
CA PHE A 482 -3.98 21.35 8.09
C PHE A 482 -2.85 20.70 7.30
N TYR A 483 -2.64 19.40 7.47
CA TYR A 483 -1.67 18.64 6.67
C TYR A 483 -1.92 18.84 5.16
N ARG A 484 -3.16 18.61 4.69
CA ARG A 484 -3.50 18.71 3.27
C ARG A 484 -3.35 20.12 2.71
N GLN A 485 -3.59 21.15 3.53
CA GLN A 485 -3.37 22.55 3.15
C GLN A 485 -1.87 22.89 3.07
N ILE A 486 -1.06 22.44 4.04
CA ILE A 486 0.40 22.60 4.03
C ILE A 486 1.00 21.88 2.82
N LEU A 487 0.49 20.70 2.49
CA LEU A 487 0.86 19.96 1.29
C LEU A 487 0.55 20.77 0.02
N GLY A 488 -0.63 21.38 -0.04
CA GLY A 488 -1.01 22.28 -1.13
C GLY A 488 -0.11 23.52 -1.24
N ASP A 489 0.24 24.14 -0.12
CA ASP A 489 1.17 25.28 -0.09
C ASP A 489 2.53 24.85 -0.65
N ALA A 490 3.11 23.77 -0.09
CA ALA A 490 4.45 23.30 -0.43
C ALA A 490 4.57 22.77 -1.87
N LEU A 491 3.53 22.13 -2.43
CA LEU A 491 3.58 21.55 -3.77
C LEU A 491 3.14 22.51 -4.88
N LEU A 492 2.20 23.41 -4.60
CA LEU A 492 1.53 24.19 -5.64
C LEU A 492 1.75 25.71 -5.54
N LYS A 493 2.09 26.23 -4.36
CA LYS A 493 2.18 27.67 -4.12
C LYS A 493 3.63 28.13 -3.94
N ASP A 494 4.38 27.43 -3.11
CA ASP A 494 5.69 27.89 -2.64
C ASP A 494 6.84 27.49 -3.59
N ARG A 495 6.55 26.66 -4.61
CA ARG A 495 7.53 26.22 -5.61
C ARG A 495 7.65 27.21 -6.75
N ILE A 496 8.89 27.44 -7.18
CA ILE A 496 9.20 28.23 -8.39
C ILE A 496 8.68 27.52 -9.64
N SER A 497 8.83 26.19 -9.68
CA SER A 497 8.36 25.34 -10.77
C SER A 497 7.67 24.10 -10.22
N MET A 498 6.44 23.84 -10.66
CA MET A 498 5.71 22.60 -10.37
C MET A 498 6.34 21.36 -11.02
N GLN A 499 7.32 21.57 -11.92
CA GLN A 499 7.99 20.51 -12.67
C GLN A 499 9.35 20.14 -12.06
N SER A 500 9.80 20.86 -11.03
CA SER A 500 10.98 20.42 -10.29
C SER A 500 10.63 19.11 -9.56
N THR A 501 11.61 18.23 -9.43
CA THR A 501 11.53 16.99 -8.64
C THR A 501 12.39 17.09 -7.38
N ASP A 502 12.85 18.30 -7.03
CA ASP A 502 13.71 18.51 -5.88
C ASP A 502 12.99 18.15 -4.59
N LEU A 503 13.75 17.56 -3.66
CA LEU A 503 13.30 17.29 -2.30
C LEU A 503 12.81 18.56 -1.63
N ILE A 504 11.67 18.46 -0.94
CA ILE A 504 11.06 19.60 -0.26
C ILE A 504 11.43 19.52 1.21
N SER A 505 12.15 20.52 1.73
CA SER A 505 12.44 20.62 3.16
C SER A 505 11.19 21.01 3.94
N ASN A 506 10.39 20.04 4.36
CA ASN A 506 9.21 20.24 5.19
C ASN A 506 9.01 19.07 6.17
N PRO A 507 9.39 19.25 7.46
CA PRO A 507 9.33 18.17 8.46
C PRO A 507 7.92 17.63 8.70
N ILE A 508 6.89 18.46 8.53
CA ILE A 508 5.51 18.01 8.70
C ILE A 508 5.15 17.08 7.54
N LEU A 509 5.48 17.45 6.30
CA LEU A 509 5.17 16.59 5.16
C LEU A 509 5.93 15.27 5.20
N ALA A 510 7.20 15.32 5.62
CA ALA A 510 8.04 14.14 5.77
C ALA A 510 7.55 13.18 6.87
N THR A 511 7.07 13.70 8.01
CA THR A 511 6.82 12.87 9.20
C THR A 511 5.35 12.65 9.57
N PHE A 512 4.43 13.47 9.08
CA PHE A 512 3.00 13.32 9.38
C PHE A 512 2.40 11.99 8.88
N PRO A 513 2.78 11.42 7.72
CA PRO A 513 2.32 10.10 7.30
C PRO A 513 2.68 9.00 8.31
N GLN A 514 3.91 9.01 8.84
CA GLN A 514 4.31 8.07 9.90
C GLN A 514 3.50 8.30 11.19
N LEU A 515 3.27 9.55 11.56
CA LEU A 515 2.49 9.91 12.73
C LEU A 515 1.03 9.43 12.63
N MET A 516 0.44 9.44 11.43
CA MET A 516 -0.91 8.94 11.17
C MET A 516 -1.10 7.45 11.51
N ASP A 517 -0.02 6.67 11.43
CA ASP A 517 -0.03 5.25 11.76
C ASP A 517 0.20 4.99 13.28
N GLN A 518 0.34 6.06 14.09
CA GLN A 518 0.49 5.99 15.55
C GLN A 518 -0.68 6.70 16.26
N PRO A 519 -1.74 5.97 16.67
CA PRO A 519 -2.98 6.56 17.19
C PRO A 519 -2.81 7.49 18.40
N ASP A 520 -1.92 7.14 19.32
CA ASP A 520 -1.61 7.90 20.53
C ASP A 520 -0.74 9.15 20.28
N LEU A 521 0.11 9.16 19.25
CA LEU A 521 0.74 10.41 18.79
C LEU A 521 -0.27 11.31 18.07
N MET A 522 -1.19 10.74 17.31
CA MET A 522 -2.33 11.49 16.77
C MET A 522 -3.19 12.10 17.88
N ASP A 523 -3.39 11.40 19.00
CA ASP A 523 -4.07 11.94 20.18
C ASP A 523 -3.24 13.00 20.91
N ALA A 524 -1.92 12.87 20.97
CA ALA A 524 -1.02 13.88 21.50
C ALA A 524 -1.15 15.20 20.73
N LEU A 525 -1.06 15.14 19.39
CA LEU A 525 -1.21 16.30 18.51
C LEU A 525 -2.61 16.91 18.64
N ARG A 526 -3.66 16.07 18.65
CA ARG A 526 -5.05 16.52 18.82
C ARG A 526 -5.26 17.23 20.15
N SER A 527 -4.70 16.70 21.23
CA SER A 527 -4.78 17.30 22.56
C SER A 527 -4.02 18.63 22.63
N ALA A 528 -2.80 18.67 22.09
CA ALA A 528 -1.98 19.88 22.03
C ALA A 528 -2.66 20.99 21.22
N TRP A 529 -3.23 20.64 20.06
CA TRP A 529 -4.02 21.55 19.23
C TRP A 529 -5.24 22.07 19.97
N ALA A 530 -6.05 21.18 20.57
CA ALA A 530 -7.26 21.59 21.28
C ALA A 530 -6.97 22.55 22.44
N ASP A 531 -5.86 22.35 23.15
CA ASP A 531 -5.44 23.25 24.22
C ASP A 531 -5.01 24.63 23.72
N ARG A 532 -4.24 24.69 22.63
CA ARG A 532 -3.85 25.98 22.01
C ARG A 532 -5.06 26.67 21.36
N GLU A 533 -5.95 25.94 20.69
CA GLU A 533 -7.15 26.51 20.07
C GLU A 533 -8.10 27.16 21.10
N ARG A 534 -8.14 26.63 22.34
CA ARG A 534 -8.96 27.20 23.41
C ARG A 534 -8.51 28.58 23.88
N THR A 535 -7.24 28.94 23.69
CA THR A 535 -6.71 30.24 24.12
C THR A 535 -6.89 31.33 23.06
N LEU A 536 -7.23 30.96 21.82
CA LEU A 536 -7.34 31.89 20.69
C LEU A 536 -8.58 32.81 20.77
N LYS A 537 -8.38 34.04 20.33
CA LYS A 537 -9.43 35.03 20.11
C LYS A 537 -10.28 34.65 18.90
N ARG A 538 -11.51 35.18 18.84
CA ARG A 538 -12.42 34.95 17.70
C ARG A 538 -11.88 35.44 16.36
N SER A 539 -11.05 36.49 16.34
CA SER A 539 -10.39 37.00 15.13
C SER A 539 -9.35 36.02 14.61
N GLU A 540 -8.50 35.51 15.51
CA GLU A 540 -7.46 34.52 15.22
C GLU A 540 -8.06 33.22 14.69
N LYS A 541 -9.17 32.75 15.28
CA LYS A 541 -9.90 31.56 14.79
C LYS A 541 -10.50 31.70 13.38
N ARG A 542 -10.61 32.92 12.84
CA ARG A 542 -11.10 33.17 11.48
C ARG A 542 -9.97 33.35 10.47
N ASP A 543 -8.76 33.59 10.96
CA ASP A 543 -7.59 33.77 10.12
C ASP A 543 -6.96 32.40 9.81
N ARG A 544 -7.14 31.95 8.58
CA ARG A 544 -6.68 30.63 8.14
C ARG A 544 -5.16 30.53 8.08
N GLU A 545 -4.49 31.60 7.68
CA GLU A 545 -3.03 31.60 7.57
C GLU A 545 -2.41 31.57 8.96
N PHE A 546 -2.94 32.36 9.88
CA PHE A 546 -2.57 32.29 11.29
C PHE A 546 -2.76 30.88 11.88
N LEU A 547 -3.90 30.24 11.63
CA LEU A 547 -4.17 28.89 12.13
C LEU A 547 -3.21 27.84 11.56
N LYS A 548 -2.85 27.93 10.27
CA LYS A 548 -1.83 27.05 9.67
C LYS A 548 -0.47 27.25 10.33
N SER A 549 -0.01 28.49 10.46
CA SER A 549 1.27 28.78 11.12
C SER A 549 1.30 28.34 12.58
N LEU A 550 0.18 28.51 13.30
CA LEU A 550 0.04 27.99 14.66
C LEU A 550 0.05 26.46 14.69
N PHE A 551 -0.58 25.79 13.72
CA PHE A 551 -0.56 24.33 13.64
C PHE A 551 0.86 23.80 13.44
N VAL A 552 1.67 24.46 12.59
CA VAL A 552 3.09 24.14 12.41
C VAL A 552 3.84 24.22 13.75
N LEU A 553 3.65 25.31 14.49
CA LEU A 553 4.26 25.48 15.81
C LEU A 553 3.81 24.38 16.79
N VAL A 554 2.51 24.09 16.85
CA VAL A 554 1.96 23.04 17.71
C VAL A 554 2.55 21.68 17.36
N TYR A 555 2.70 21.35 16.08
CA TYR A 555 3.30 20.10 15.64
C TYR A 555 4.73 19.96 16.17
N HIS A 556 5.55 20.99 15.99
CA HIS A 556 6.93 21.04 16.48
C HIS A 556 7.05 21.01 18.00
N ASP A 557 6.11 21.62 18.72
CA ASP A 557 6.13 21.66 20.19
C ASP A 557 5.55 20.40 20.84
N SER A 558 4.86 19.53 20.09
CA SER A 558 4.09 18.42 20.65
C SER A 558 4.49 17.03 20.19
N VAL A 559 4.75 16.81 18.90
CA VAL A 559 4.89 15.44 18.37
C VAL A 559 6.17 15.22 17.58
N PHE A 560 6.70 16.26 16.91
CA PHE A 560 7.96 16.14 16.18
C PHE A 560 9.12 15.63 17.07
N PRO A 561 9.34 16.14 18.30
CA PRO A 561 10.39 15.62 19.19
C PRO A 561 10.16 14.19 19.66
N LEU A 562 8.89 13.77 19.75
CA LEU A 562 8.50 12.44 20.21
C LEU A 562 8.80 11.38 19.16
N LEU A 563 8.62 11.68 17.87
CA LEU A 563 8.94 10.76 16.77
C LEU A 563 10.41 10.33 16.78
N GLN A 564 11.30 11.21 17.25
CA GLN A 564 12.76 10.99 17.31
C GLN A 564 13.29 10.71 18.72
N SER A 565 12.40 10.53 19.69
CA SER A 565 12.79 10.27 21.07
C SER A 565 13.20 8.80 21.23
N THR A 566 14.37 8.54 21.82
CA THR A 566 14.74 7.17 22.23
C THR A 566 14.01 6.71 23.49
N LEU A 567 13.38 7.65 24.21
CA LEU A 567 12.60 7.37 25.42
C LEU A 567 11.19 6.89 25.11
N LEU A 568 10.70 7.12 23.89
CA LEU A 568 9.38 6.68 23.45
C LEU A 568 9.49 5.25 22.92
N PRO A 569 8.89 4.24 23.59
CA PRO A 569 8.91 2.88 23.08
C PRO A 569 8.21 2.76 21.73
N GLU A 570 8.52 1.69 21.00
CA GLU A 570 7.81 1.32 19.78
C GLU A 570 6.31 1.11 20.08
N TYR A 571 5.46 1.57 19.16
CA TYR A 571 4.02 1.36 19.28
C TYR A 571 3.68 -0.13 19.06
N LYS A 572 3.01 -0.75 20.04
CA LYS A 572 2.55 -2.14 19.94
C LYS A 572 1.04 -2.22 20.08
N TRP A 573 0.37 -2.62 19.01
CA TRP A 573 -1.09 -2.77 18.98
C TRP A 573 -1.58 -3.77 20.03
N ALA A 574 -2.63 -3.39 20.77
CA ALA A 574 -3.33 -4.23 21.73
C ALA A 574 -2.45 -4.75 22.89
N GLU A 575 -1.39 -4.01 23.24
CA GLU A 575 -0.53 -4.31 24.37
C GLU A 575 -0.67 -3.22 25.43
N GLU A 576 -1.59 -3.43 26.38
CA GLU A 576 -2.00 -2.41 27.36
C GLU A 576 -0.82 -1.83 28.15
N GLU A 577 0.14 -2.67 28.56
CA GLU A 577 1.34 -2.22 29.30
C GLU A 577 2.25 -1.32 28.46
N SER A 578 2.44 -1.66 27.17
CA SER A 578 3.23 -0.87 26.24
C SER A 578 2.52 0.45 25.92
N GLU A 579 1.23 0.41 25.57
CA GLU A 579 0.40 1.59 25.32
C GLU A 579 0.38 2.54 26.53
N ALA A 580 0.25 2.02 27.76
CA ALA A 580 0.27 2.81 28.98
C ALA A 580 1.66 3.43 29.26
N SER A 581 2.73 2.65 29.07
CA SER A 581 4.11 3.13 29.25
C SER A 581 4.44 4.24 28.26
N ARG A 582 4.03 4.06 27.01
CA ARG A 582 4.22 5.02 25.92
C ARG A 582 3.41 6.29 26.15
N TRP A 583 2.14 6.18 26.54
CA TRP A 583 1.31 7.32 26.92
C TRP A 583 1.88 8.11 28.09
N LYS A 584 2.50 7.44 29.08
CA LYS A 584 3.16 8.13 30.19
C LYS A 584 4.29 9.05 29.68
N VAL A 585 5.14 8.57 28.78
CA VAL A 585 6.20 9.36 28.15
C VAL A 585 5.63 10.55 27.39
N ILE A 586 4.59 10.32 26.58
CA ILE A 586 3.89 11.36 25.81
C ILE A 586 3.31 12.43 26.76
N ALA A 587 2.57 12.02 27.79
CA ALA A 587 1.93 12.93 28.73
C ALA A 587 2.94 13.75 29.52
N ASP A 588 4.04 13.13 29.97
CA ASP A 588 5.13 13.80 30.67
C ASP A 588 5.81 14.85 29.76
N PHE A 589 6.05 14.50 28.48
CA PHE A 589 6.59 15.43 27.49
C PHE A 589 5.64 16.62 27.24
N LEU A 590 4.36 16.36 26.94
CA LEU A 590 3.37 17.41 26.67
C LEU A 590 3.19 18.35 27.87
N LYS A 591 3.28 17.81 29.09
CA LYS A 591 3.26 18.61 30.31
C LYS A 591 4.47 19.54 30.40
N LYS A 592 5.69 19.00 30.23
CA LYS A 592 6.93 19.80 30.26
C LYS A 592 6.96 20.85 29.14
N SER A 593 6.53 20.50 27.93
CA SER A 593 6.43 21.44 26.80
C SER A 593 5.50 22.61 27.13
N ARG A 594 4.36 22.34 27.79
CA ARG A 594 3.42 23.38 28.22
C ARG A 594 3.99 24.29 29.31
N GLU A 595 4.70 23.73 30.29
CA GLU A 595 5.30 24.48 31.40
C GLU A 595 6.43 25.41 30.92
N ASN A 596 7.10 25.06 29.83
CA ASN A 596 8.26 25.78 29.29
C ASN A 596 7.96 26.57 28.00
N ASP A 597 6.67 26.70 27.64
CA ASP A 597 6.19 27.34 26.41
C ASP A 597 6.85 26.85 25.12
N GLY A 598 7.02 25.53 24.99
CA GLY A 598 7.49 24.85 23.78
C GLY A 598 8.42 23.67 24.06
N ALA A 599 8.85 23.01 22.98
CA ALA A 599 9.71 21.82 23.09
C ALA A 599 11.21 22.11 23.28
N LEU A 600 11.65 23.37 23.10
CA LEU A 600 13.08 23.71 23.03
C LEU A 600 13.86 23.28 24.28
N GLN A 601 13.32 23.52 25.48
CA GLN A 601 13.99 23.12 26.72
C GLN A 601 14.11 21.59 26.85
N TYR A 602 13.14 20.84 26.33
CA TYR A 602 13.22 19.38 26.31
C TYR A 602 14.27 18.89 25.31
N LEU A 603 14.31 19.47 24.11
CA LEU A 603 15.27 19.12 23.06
C LEU A 603 16.72 19.44 23.46
N LEU A 604 16.94 20.50 24.23
CA LEU A 604 18.26 20.92 24.70
C LEU A 604 18.65 20.30 26.06
N SER A 605 17.79 19.45 26.65
CA SER A 605 18.07 18.84 27.93
C SER A 605 19.15 17.77 27.80
N SER A 606 20.16 17.81 28.68
CA SER A 606 21.15 16.73 28.80
C SER A 606 20.57 15.39 29.27
N GLU A 607 19.34 15.39 29.78
CA GLU A 607 18.65 14.18 30.25
C GLU A 607 17.87 13.47 29.14
N THR A 608 17.71 14.09 27.97
CA THR A 608 16.95 13.54 26.85
C THR A 608 17.89 13.02 25.78
N THR A 609 17.65 11.78 25.33
CA THR A 609 18.41 11.15 24.25
C THR A 609 17.52 11.02 23.01
N HIS A 610 18.00 11.56 21.90
CA HIS A 610 17.34 11.51 20.60
C HIS A 610 18.09 10.57 19.66
N LYS A 611 17.37 10.03 18.67
CA LYS A 611 18.01 9.31 17.57
C LYS A 611 18.98 10.25 16.83
N PRO A 612 20.04 9.71 16.19
CA PRO A 612 20.87 10.50 15.29
C PRO A 612 19.99 11.16 14.23
N PHE A 613 20.24 12.45 13.96
CA PHE A 613 19.50 13.19 12.94
C PHE A 613 19.66 12.53 11.58
N ASP A 614 18.53 12.28 10.92
CA ASP A 614 18.45 11.81 9.55
C ASP A 614 17.80 12.88 8.65
N ILE A 615 18.36 13.10 7.46
CA ILE A 615 17.83 14.11 6.53
C ILE A 615 16.41 13.78 6.05
N SER A 616 16.02 12.50 6.05
CA SER A 616 14.66 12.04 5.75
C SER A 616 13.61 12.62 6.71
N GLU A 617 14.00 13.08 7.90
CA GLU A 617 13.09 13.75 8.84
C GLU A 617 12.63 15.12 8.33
N LEU A 618 13.37 15.72 7.39
CA LEU A 618 13.09 17.02 6.80
C LEU A 618 12.76 16.94 5.31
N ALA A 619 13.30 15.94 4.61
CA ALA A 619 13.17 15.79 3.17
C ALA A 619 11.86 15.07 2.81
N TYR A 620 10.91 15.83 2.25
CA TYR A 620 9.71 15.28 1.64
C TYR A 620 9.97 15.02 0.15
N ASP A 621 10.04 13.74 -0.20
CA ASP A 621 10.05 13.27 -1.58
C ASP A 621 8.62 12.94 -2.01
N PHE A 622 7.98 13.84 -2.77
CA PHE A 622 6.64 13.56 -3.24
C PHE A 622 6.61 12.48 -4.34
N LEU A 623 7.71 12.19 -5.05
CA LEU A 623 7.69 11.18 -6.11
C LEU A 623 7.74 9.76 -5.52
N GLY A 624 8.59 9.53 -4.52
CA GLY A 624 8.59 8.27 -3.76
C GLY A 624 7.31 8.05 -2.94
N GLU A 625 6.64 9.14 -2.54
CA GLU A 625 5.40 9.09 -1.74
C GLU A 625 4.11 9.11 -2.58
N VAL A 626 4.18 9.40 -3.89
CA VAL A 626 2.98 9.49 -4.73
C VAL A 626 2.29 8.14 -4.80
N ARG A 627 0.97 8.16 -4.69
CA ARG A 627 0.16 6.97 -4.87
C ARG A 627 0.28 6.48 -6.31
N GLU A 628 0.79 5.26 -6.48
CA GLU A 628 0.78 4.60 -7.76
C GLU A 628 -0.68 4.32 -8.17
N ASN A 629 -1.00 4.65 -9.42
CA ASN A 629 -2.24 4.22 -10.04
C ASN A 629 -2.13 2.72 -10.27
N ASP A 630 -2.77 1.92 -9.42
CA ASP A 630 -2.94 0.49 -9.70
C ASP A 630 -3.65 0.38 -11.08
N PRO A 631 -2.99 -0.17 -12.13
CA PRO A 631 -3.50 -0.14 -13.50
C PRO A 631 -4.81 -0.93 -13.69
N GLY A 632 -5.35 -1.53 -12.62
CA GLY A 632 -6.66 -2.17 -12.59
C GLY A 632 -7.84 -1.29 -12.16
N VAL A 633 -7.67 0.01 -11.86
CA VAL A 633 -8.75 0.90 -11.39
C VAL A 633 -9.67 1.39 -12.49
#